data_AF-A0A9W9FJY4-F1
#
_entry.id   AF-A0A9W9FJY4-F1
#
_cell.length_a   1.000
_cell.length_b   1.000
_cell.length_c   1.000
_cell.angle_alpha   90.00
_cell.angle_beta   90.00
_cell.angle_gamma   90.00
#
_symmetry.space_group_name_H-M   'P 1'
#
loop_
_entity.id
_entity.type
_entity.pdbx_description
1 polymer ?
#
loop_
_entity_poly.entity_id
_entity_poly.type
_entity_poly.pdbx_seq_one_letter_code
_entity_poly.pdbx_strand_id
1 'polypeptide(L)'
;MDLEKVEAAAAKITDVKHLASYNWIEAPTPTIVVPGCPPRWSPSDIPRQLQQDCGLFYIAENSARQPASPLESLFQALCLTDPSFDIRTVNIVTDRHILRQLLAFHIPNSIGHHIIVSYSFSGLKFLVQHETDGYVDTALGSSQKKPSKARLVVMRGYWKRLLPEDLYPKWSEGGNVEENKP
;
A
#
# COMPACT_ATOMS: atom_id res chain seq x y z
N MET A 1 19.78 -21.17 -19.17
CA MET A 1 20.22 -20.61 -17.89
C MET A 1 19.89 -21.64 -16.84
N ASP A 2 20.86 -22.47 -16.49
CA ASP A 2 20.75 -23.38 -15.36
C ASP A 2 20.87 -22.54 -14.09
N LEU A 3 19.83 -22.51 -13.27
CA LEU A 3 19.95 -22.01 -11.90
C LEU A 3 20.80 -23.02 -11.15
N GLU A 4 22.09 -22.71 -10.98
CA GLU A 4 22.93 -23.45 -10.07
C GLU A 4 22.25 -23.52 -8.70
N LYS A 5 22.36 -24.69 -8.08
CA LYS A 5 21.68 -25.06 -6.85
C LYS A 5 22.35 -24.29 -5.70
N VAL A 6 22.00 -23.01 -5.56
CA VAL A 6 22.40 -22.19 -4.41
C VAL A 6 21.80 -22.85 -3.18
N GLU A 7 22.65 -23.24 -2.24
CA GLU A 7 22.23 -23.74 -0.93
C GLU A 7 21.48 -22.59 -0.23
N ALA A 8 20.15 -22.61 -0.33
CA ALA A 8 19.32 -21.51 0.09
C ALA A 8 19.29 -21.46 1.61
N ALA A 9 20.05 -20.53 2.20
CA ALA A 9 19.82 -20.12 3.56
C ALA A 9 18.34 -19.69 3.69
N ALA A 10 17.65 -20.19 4.73
CA ALA A 10 16.25 -19.87 4.94
C ALA A 10 16.09 -18.35 5.14
N ALA A 11 15.42 -17.69 4.19
CA ALA A 11 15.08 -16.28 4.32
C ALA A 11 14.11 -16.09 5.50
N LYS A 12 14.38 -15.10 6.34
CA LYS A 12 13.52 -14.72 7.47
C LYS A 12 13.10 -13.27 7.31
N ILE A 13 11.84 -12.99 7.61
CA ILE A 13 11.33 -11.63 7.73
C ILE A 13 11.63 -11.18 9.17
N THR A 14 12.43 -10.14 9.33
CA THR A 14 12.80 -9.55 10.63
C THR A 14 12.59 -8.05 10.61
N ASP A 15 12.61 -7.43 11.78
CA ASP A 15 12.69 -5.96 11.94
C ASP A 15 11.60 -5.17 11.19
N VAL A 16 10.39 -5.72 11.14
CA VAL A 16 9.24 -5.08 10.50
C VAL A 16 8.85 -3.83 11.30
N LYS A 17 9.00 -2.67 10.69
CA LYS A 17 8.69 -1.37 11.30
C LYS A 17 7.71 -0.59 10.43
N HIS A 18 6.64 -0.09 11.06
CA HIS A 18 5.76 0.89 10.43
C HIS A 18 6.46 2.26 10.35
N LEU A 19 6.51 2.85 9.15
CA LEU A 19 7.15 4.15 8.92
C LEU A 19 6.14 5.28 8.72
N ALA A 20 5.13 5.06 7.88
CA ALA A 20 4.10 6.06 7.58
C ALA A 20 2.83 5.40 7.02
N SER A 21 1.72 6.13 7.10
CA SER A 21 0.44 5.76 6.50
C SER A 21 -0.20 6.96 5.82
N TYR A 22 -1.01 6.71 4.78
CA TYR A 22 -1.81 7.74 4.12
C TYR A 22 -3.09 7.14 3.52
N ASN A 23 -4.08 7.98 3.26
CA ASN A 23 -5.23 7.64 2.41
C ASN A 23 -5.41 8.72 1.34
N TRP A 24 -5.87 8.30 0.16
CA TRP A 24 -6.43 9.23 -0.81
C TRP A 24 -7.83 9.67 -0.35
N ILE A 25 -8.16 10.93 -0.62
CA ILE A 25 -9.51 11.46 -0.43
C ILE A 25 -10.06 11.93 -1.77
N GLU A 26 -11.37 11.78 -1.95
CA GLU A 26 -12.02 12.31 -3.14
C GLU A 26 -12.05 13.84 -3.10
N ALA A 27 -11.23 14.44 -3.95
CA ALA A 27 -11.10 15.88 -4.09
C ALA A 27 -10.81 16.23 -5.56
N PRO A 28 -11.15 17.46 -6.03
CA PRO A 28 -10.86 17.89 -7.40
C PRO A 28 -9.38 17.83 -7.77
N THR A 29 -8.51 17.94 -6.77
CA THR A 29 -7.06 17.79 -6.88
C THR A 29 -6.61 16.50 -6.18
N PRO A 30 -5.61 15.78 -6.71
CA PRO A 30 -5.02 14.63 -6.04
C PRO A 30 -4.61 15.02 -4.61
N THR A 31 -5.28 14.45 -3.61
CA THR A 31 -5.10 14.83 -2.21
C THR A 31 -4.96 13.60 -1.34
N ILE A 32 -3.93 13.60 -0.49
CA ILE A 32 -3.76 12.58 0.54
C ILE A 32 -3.91 13.18 1.93
N VAL A 33 -4.37 12.36 2.87
CA VAL A 33 -4.34 12.65 4.31
C VAL A 33 -3.23 11.83 4.98
N VAL A 34 -2.46 12.48 5.86
CA VAL A 34 -1.34 11.88 6.60
C VAL A 34 -1.43 12.25 8.09
N PRO A 35 -1.36 11.29 9.03
CA PRO A 35 -1.38 9.84 8.79
C PRO A 35 -2.75 9.41 8.26
N GLY A 36 -2.74 8.37 7.42
CA GLY A 36 -3.94 7.66 7.03
C GLY A 36 -4.38 6.62 8.08
N CYS A 37 -5.63 6.21 8.02
CA CYS A 37 -6.19 5.12 8.80
C CYS A 37 -7.07 4.21 7.91
N PRO A 38 -7.02 2.88 8.13
CA PRO A 38 -7.97 1.99 7.47
C PRO A 38 -9.40 2.29 7.91
N PRO A 39 -10.42 1.97 7.10
CA PRO A 39 -11.80 2.01 7.53
C PRO A 39 -12.01 1.14 8.78
N ARG A 40 -12.74 1.67 9.77
CA ARG A 40 -13.13 0.87 10.94
C ARG A 40 -14.06 -0.24 10.48
N TRP A 41 -13.70 -1.49 10.78
CA TRP A 41 -14.62 -2.61 10.57
C TRP A 41 -15.79 -2.49 11.53
N SER A 42 -16.99 -2.31 10.98
CA SER A 42 -18.26 -2.24 11.71
C SER A 42 -19.26 -3.18 11.06
N PRO A 43 -19.16 -4.50 11.32
CA PRO A 43 -20.08 -5.47 10.75
C PRO A 43 -21.50 -5.20 11.28
N SER A 44 -22.49 -5.46 10.44
CA SER A 44 -23.88 -5.53 10.91
C SER A 44 -24.04 -6.75 11.81
N ASP A 45 -24.71 -6.59 12.95
CA ASP A 45 -25.03 -7.71 13.85
C ASP A 45 -26.00 -8.71 13.19
N ILE A 46 -26.70 -8.28 12.14
CA ILE A 46 -27.65 -9.09 11.39
C ILE A 46 -26.98 -9.61 10.12
N PRO A 47 -27.02 -10.93 9.84
CA PRO A 47 -26.58 -11.49 8.56
C PRO A 47 -27.30 -10.82 7.39
N ARG A 48 -26.53 -10.26 6.47
CA ARG A 48 -27.04 -9.59 5.27
C ARG A 48 -26.33 -10.14 4.04
N GLN A 49 -27.09 -10.51 3.02
CA GLN A 49 -26.52 -10.78 1.70
C GLN A 49 -26.03 -9.46 1.09
N LEU A 50 -24.72 -9.36 0.86
CA LEU A 50 -24.11 -8.19 0.23
C LEU A 50 -24.51 -8.14 -1.24
N GLN A 51 -24.78 -6.93 -1.74
CA GLN A 51 -24.87 -6.72 -3.18
C GLN A 51 -23.48 -6.90 -3.78
N GLN A 52 -23.42 -7.39 -5.02
CA GLN A 52 -22.17 -7.40 -5.76
C GLN A 52 -21.65 -5.96 -5.89
N ASP A 53 -20.35 -5.78 -5.75
CA ASP A 53 -19.71 -4.48 -5.91
C ASP A 53 -20.06 -3.88 -7.28
N CYS A 54 -20.49 -2.62 -7.28
CA CYS A 54 -20.85 -1.88 -8.48
C CYS A 54 -20.17 -0.51 -8.50
N GLY A 55 -19.78 -0.05 -9.69
CA GLY A 55 -19.11 1.23 -9.89
C GLY A 55 -17.66 1.12 -10.37
N LEU A 56 -17.01 2.29 -10.45
CA LEU A 56 -15.61 2.43 -10.86
C LEU A 56 -14.71 2.34 -9.63
N PHE A 57 -13.77 1.39 -9.65
CA PHE A 57 -12.79 1.22 -8.59
C PHE A 57 -11.37 1.32 -9.16
N TYR A 58 -10.46 1.89 -8.38
CA TYR A 58 -9.06 1.95 -8.75
C TYR A 58 -8.39 0.59 -8.53
N ILE A 59 -7.80 0.03 -9.59
CA ILE A 59 -6.89 -1.11 -9.49
C ILE A 59 -5.53 -0.63 -8.93
N ALA A 60 -5.03 0.49 -9.45
CA ALA A 60 -3.79 1.14 -9.02
C ALA A 60 -4.03 2.63 -8.71
N GLU A 61 -4.59 2.93 -7.54
CA GLU A 61 -5.04 4.29 -7.18
C GLU A 61 -3.92 5.34 -7.24
N ASN A 62 -2.72 4.99 -6.75
CA ASN A 62 -1.54 5.83 -6.82
C ASN A 62 -1.21 6.26 -8.26
N SER A 63 -1.18 5.29 -9.19
CA SER A 63 -0.89 5.54 -10.61
C SER A 63 -2.04 6.27 -11.30
N ALA A 64 -3.28 5.98 -10.93
CA ALA A 64 -4.45 6.63 -11.50
C ALA A 64 -4.52 8.11 -11.10
N ARG A 65 -4.21 8.46 -9.84
CA ARG A 65 -4.25 9.85 -9.35
C ARG A 65 -2.95 10.62 -9.61
N GLN A 66 -1.80 9.94 -9.69
CA GLN A 66 -0.49 10.53 -10.00
C GLN A 66 0.29 9.66 -11.01
N PRO A 67 -0.07 9.67 -12.30
CA PRO A 67 0.56 8.81 -13.30
C PRO A 67 2.04 9.15 -13.56
N ALA A 68 2.43 10.41 -13.39
CA ALA A 68 3.82 10.84 -13.59
C ALA A 68 4.73 10.45 -12.42
N SER A 69 4.17 10.27 -11.22
CA SER A 69 4.92 9.95 -10.00
C SER A 69 4.04 9.13 -9.04
N PRO A 70 3.76 7.86 -9.34
CA PRO A 70 2.83 7.05 -8.54
C PRO A 70 3.25 6.90 -7.07
N LEU A 71 4.55 6.97 -6.78
CA LEU A 71 5.09 6.83 -5.43
C LEU A 71 5.28 8.16 -4.68
N GLU A 72 4.92 9.30 -5.27
CA GLU A 72 5.07 10.60 -4.60
C GLU A 72 4.33 10.64 -3.27
N SER A 73 3.11 10.11 -3.22
CA SER A 73 2.29 10.06 -2.00
C SER A 73 2.98 9.31 -0.85
N LEU A 74 3.65 8.20 -1.17
CA LEU A 74 4.41 7.41 -0.21
C LEU A 74 5.55 8.23 0.40
N PHE A 75 6.33 8.93 -0.43
CA PHE A 75 7.45 9.74 0.06
C PHE A 75 7.01 10.98 0.83
N GLN A 76 5.94 11.65 0.38
CA GLN A 76 5.36 12.76 1.11
C GLN A 76 4.88 12.33 2.50
N ALA A 77 4.19 11.19 2.58
CA ALA A 77 3.73 10.65 3.87
C ALA A 77 4.90 10.31 4.80
N LEU A 78 5.96 9.70 4.27
CA LEU A 78 7.18 9.38 5.01
C LEU A 78 7.86 10.63 5.56
N CYS A 79 8.17 11.60 4.69
CA CYS A 79 8.85 12.84 5.08
C CYS A 79 8.06 13.67 6.09
N LEU A 80 6.72 13.60 6.06
CA LEU A 80 5.87 14.29 7.04
C LEU A 80 5.79 13.56 8.38
N THR A 81 5.82 12.23 8.37
CA THR A 81 5.69 11.40 9.58
C THR A 81 7.01 11.29 10.33
N ASP A 82 8.10 11.09 9.60
CA ASP A 82 9.47 11.02 10.12
C ASP A 82 10.42 11.83 9.22
N PRO A 83 10.57 13.15 9.49
CA PRO A 83 11.48 14.01 8.73
C PRO A 83 12.96 13.62 8.86
N SER A 84 13.30 12.80 9.87
CA SER A 84 14.66 12.35 10.15
C SER A 84 14.99 11.02 9.48
N PHE A 85 14.02 10.37 8.84
CA PHE A 85 14.20 9.08 8.20
C PHE A 85 15.22 9.18 7.06
N ASP A 86 16.32 8.44 7.17
CA ASP A 86 17.33 8.37 6.12
C ASP A 86 16.91 7.36 5.05
N ILE A 87 16.29 7.86 3.99
CA ILE A 87 15.88 7.06 2.84
C ILE A 87 17.04 6.28 2.20
N ARG A 88 18.29 6.74 2.34
CA ARG A 88 19.47 6.09 1.73
C ARG A 88 19.77 4.72 2.34
N THR A 89 19.21 4.41 3.51
CA THR A 89 19.33 3.07 4.11
C THR A 89 18.42 2.04 3.44
N VAL A 90 17.48 2.47 2.58
CA VAL A 90 16.54 1.59 1.89
C VAL A 90 17.14 1.12 0.57
N ASN A 91 17.25 -0.19 0.37
CA ASN A 91 17.77 -0.75 -0.88
C ASN A 91 16.69 -0.87 -1.96
N ILE A 92 15.48 -1.27 -1.57
CA ILE A 92 14.37 -1.56 -2.48
C ILE A 92 13.09 -0.91 -1.96
N VAL A 93 12.42 -0.16 -2.84
CA VAL A 93 11.05 0.31 -2.63
C VAL A 93 10.14 -0.46 -3.59
N THR A 94 9.11 -1.10 -3.05
CA THR A 94 8.17 -1.93 -3.80
C THR A 94 6.78 -1.87 -3.16
N ASP A 95 5.78 -2.43 -3.83
CA ASP A 95 4.41 -2.50 -3.33
C ASP A 95 3.96 -3.94 -3.01
N ARG A 96 2.78 -4.06 -2.38
CA ARG A 96 2.18 -5.35 -2.03
C ARG A 96 1.94 -6.21 -3.28
N HIS A 97 1.59 -5.59 -4.39
CA HIS A 97 1.23 -6.31 -5.61
C HIS A 97 2.45 -7.05 -6.17
N ILE A 98 3.58 -6.35 -6.34
CA ILE A 98 4.84 -6.94 -6.79
C ILE A 98 5.34 -8.00 -5.81
N LEU A 99 5.29 -7.77 -4.50
CA LEU A 99 5.67 -8.78 -3.52
C LEU A 99 4.83 -10.07 -3.66
N ARG A 100 3.51 -9.94 -3.87
CA ARG A 100 2.64 -11.09 -4.10
C ARG A 100 2.99 -11.83 -5.40
N GLN A 101 3.33 -11.09 -6.47
CA GLN A 101 3.78 -11.72 -7.72
C GLN A 101 5.10 -12.48 -7.52
N LEU A 102 6.10 -11.86 -6.87
CA LEU A 102 7.39 -12.49 -6.62
C LEU A 102 7.25 -13.75 -5.76
N LEU A 103 6.34 -13.74 -4.77
CA LEU A 103 6.01 -14.93 -3.98
C LEU A 103 5.31 -16.01 -4.81
N ALA A 104 4.43 -15.61 -5.73
CA ALA A 104 3.70 -16.53 -6.61
C ALA A 104 4.57 -17.13 -7.73
N PHE A 105 5.74 -16.54 -8.03
CA PHE A 105 6.66 -17.03 -9.06
C PHE A 105 7.14 -18.47 -8.79
N HIS A 106 7.15 -18.91 -7.53
CA HIS A 106 7.51 -20.27 -7.16
C HIS A 106 6.36 -21.29 -7.36
N ILE A 107 5.17 -20.84 -7.76
CA ILE A 107 4.00 -21.70 -7.98
C ILE A 107 4.00 -22.18 -9.44
N PRO A 108 4.08 -23.50 -9.70
CA PRO A 108 4.00 -24.05 -11.05
C PRO A 108 2.68 -23.65 -11.73
N ASN A 109 2.73 -23.28 -13.01
CA ASN A 109 1.57 -22.87 -13.83
C ASN A 109 0.94 -21.51 -13.47
N SER A 110 1.66 -20.58 -12.84
CA SER A 110 1.21 -19.19 -12.74
C SER A 110 1.16 -18.54 -14.13
N ILE A 111 -0.02 -18.07 -14.57
CA ILE A 111 -0.32 -17.64 -15.95
C ILE A 111 -0.29 -16.11 -16.12
N GLY A 112 0.41 -15.39 -15.25
CA GLY A 112 0.44 -13.92 -15.30
C GLY A 112 1.46 -13.37 -16.30
N HIS A 113 1.02 -12.51 -17.22
CA HIS A 113 1.91 -11.59 -17.93
C HIS A 113 2.29 -10.46 -16.98
N HIS A 114 3.56 -10.40 -16.57
CA HIS A 114 4.03 -9.44 -15.57
C HIS A 114 5.01 -8.44 -16.19
N ILE A 115 4.67 -7.15 -16.12
CA ILE A 115 5.58 -6.06 -16.48
C ILE A 115 6.01 -5.37 -15.19
N ILE A 116 7.19 -5.79 -14.70
CA ILE A 116 7.87 -5.12 -13.60
C ILE A 116 8.80 -4.08 -14.22
N VAL A 117 8.59 -2.81 -13.90
CA VAL A 117 9.53 -1.75 -14.26
C VAL A 117 10.46 -1.53 -13.08
N SER A 118 11.75 -1.75 -13.35
CA SER A 118 12.83 -1.43 -12.44
C SER A 118 13.49 -0.14 -12.89
N TYR A 119 13.62 0.82 -11.98
CA TYR A 119 14.47 1.99 -12.21
C TYR A 119 15.27 2.31 -10.96
N SER A 120 16.43 2.94 -11.17
CA SER A 120 17.34 3.34 -10.11
C SER A 120 17.35 4.85 -10.00
N PHE A 121 17.14 5.38 -8.80
CA PHE A 121 17.19 6.81 -8.53
C PHE A 121 17.92 7.06 -7.21
N SER A 122 19.01 7.82 -7.26
CA SER A 122 19.82 8.19 -6.08
C SER A 122 20.25 6.99 -5.20
N GLY A 123 20.55 5.85 -5.81
CA GLY A 123 20.95 4.61 -5.12
C GLY A 123 19.78 3.72 -4.67
N LEU A 124 18.53 4.20 -4.74
CA LEU A 124 17.34 3.39 -4.47
C LEU A 124 16.90 2.63 -5.71
N LYS A 125 16.59 1.34 -5.55
CA LYS A 125 15.91 0.55 -6.57
C LYS A 125 14.41 0.57 -6.35
N PHE A 126 13.69 0.93 -7.39
CA PHE A 126 12.24 0.89 -7.43
C PHE A 126 11.79 -0.32 -8.21
N LEU A 127 10.92 -1.12 -7.62
CA LEU A 127 10.18 -2.15 -8.33
C LEU A 127 8.71 -1.73 -8.30
N VAL A 128 8.24 -1.25 -9.43
CA VAL A 128 6.85 -0.82 -9.58
C VAL A 128 6.19 -1.57 -10.73
N GLN A 129 4.90 -1.77 -10.60
CA GLN A 129 4.11 -2.28 -11.68
C GLN A 129 3.91 -1.20 -12.75
N HIS A 130 4.14 -1.55 -14.01
CA HIS A 130 3.69 -0.74 -15.14
C HIS A 130 2.39 -1.34 -15.67
N GLU A 131 1.25 -0.81 -15.22
CA GLU A 131 -0.02 -1.18 -15.82
C GLU A 131 -0.30 -0.29 -17.04
N THR A 132 -0.54 -0.94 -18.18
CA THR A 132 -1.50 -0.47 -19.17
C THR A 132 -2.90 -0.61 -18.58
N ASP A 133 -3.65 0.47 -18.67
CA ASP A 133 -5.02 0.70 -18.25
C ASP A 133 -5.98 -0.45 -18.55
N GLY A 134 -6.46 -1.11 -17.49
CA GLY A 134 -7.65 -1.97 -17.52
C GLY A 134 -8.86 -1.18 -17.04
N TYR A 135 -9.62 -0.60 -17.97
CA TYR A 135 -10.96 -0.06 -17.71
C TYR A 135 -11.99 -1.13 -18.08
N VAL A 136 -12.84 -1.55 -17.14
CA VAL A 136 -14.00 -2.40 -17.47
C VAL A 136 -15.22 -1.48 -17.53
N ASP A 137 -15.65 -1.16 -18.75
CA ASP A 137 -16.91 -0.47 -19.00
C ASP A 137 -18.06 -1.49 -18.93
N THR A 138 -19.00 -1.28 -18.02
CA THR A 138 -20.34 -1.86 -18.14
C THR A 138 -21.38 -0.75 -18.13
N ALA A 139 -21.26 0.13 -19.13
CA ALA A 139 -22.30 0.92 -19.79
C ALA A 139 -23.07 1.96 -18.95
N LEU A 140 -22.63 3.21 -19.07
CA LEU A 140 -23.36 4.41 -19.55
C LEU A 140 -22.78 5.68 -18.91
N GLY A 141 -21.76 6.24 -19.57
CA GLY A 141 -21.64 7.68 -19.73
C GLY A 141 -21.42 8.52 -18.48
N SER A 142 -20.36 8.27 -17.71
CA SER A 142 -19.72 9.36 -16.95
C SER A 142 -18.27 9.52 -17.42
N SER A 143 -18.03 10.53 -18.25
CA SER A 143 -16.70 10.93 -18.67
C SER A 143 -15.98 11.55 -17.47
N GLN A 144 -15.31 10.73 -16.66
CA GLN A 144 -14.37 11.23 -15.67
C GLN A 144 -13.13 11.74 -16.41
N LYS A 145 -12.87 13.04 -16.29
CA LYS A 145 -11.73 13.72 -16.93
C LYS A 145 -10.43 13.05 -16.49
N LYS A 146 -9.55 12.74 -17.45
CA LYS A 146 -8.15 12.36 -17.17
C LYS A 146 -7.57 13.34 -16.14
N PRO A 147 -6.97 12.86 -15.03
CA PRO A 147 -6.39 13.75 -14.05
C PRO A 147 -5.34 14.62 -14.75
N SER A 148 -5.48 15.93 -14.60
CA SER A 148 -4.48 16.89 -15.06
C SER A 148 -3.17 16.69 -14.28
N LYS A 149 -2.06 17.28 -14.76
CA LYS A 149 -0.78 17.39 -14.03
C LYS A 149 -0.91 18.25 -12.75
N ALA A 150 -1.98 18.06 -11.98
CA ALA A 150 -2.24 18.78 -10.76
C ALA A 150 -1.24 18.34 -9.68
N ARG A 151 -0.71 19.33 -8.97
CA ARG A 151 0.21 19.13 -7.86
C ARG A 151 -0.50 18.35 -6.74
N LEU A 152 0.16 17.33 -6.19
CA LEU A 152 -0.32 16.59 -5.03
C LEU A 152 -0.50 17.54 -3.84
N VAL A 153 -1.67 17.45 -3.21
CA VAL A 153 -1.98 18.18 -1.97
C VAL A 153 -1.88 17.21 -0.81
N VAL A 154 -1.21 17.63 0.26
CA VAL A 154 -1.07 16.83 1.48
C VAL A 154 -1.74 17.53 2.64
N MET A 155 -2.77 16.89 3.20
CA MET A 155 -3.44 17.35 4.40
C MET A 155 -2.87 16.65 5.62
N ARG A 156 -2.50 17.42 6.64
CA ARG A 156 -2.22 16.85 7.96
C ARG A 156 -3.56 16.46 8.61
N GLY A 157 -3.74 15.18 8.90
CA GLY A 157 -4.86 14.70 9.69
C GLY A 157 -4.73 15.19 11.13
N TYR A 158 -5.69 15.97 11.63
CA TYR A 158 -5.72 16.45 13.03
C TYR A 158 -6.34 15.43 14.00
N TRP A 159 -6.21 14.14 13.71
CA TRP A 159 -6.75 13.08 14.56
C TRP A 159 -5.62 12.48 15.40
N LYS A 160 -5.85 12.36 16.71
CA LYS A 160 -4.95 11.63 17.63
C LYS A 160 -4.50 10.35 16.94
N ARG A 161 -3.19 10.08 17.01
CA ARG A 161 -2.54 8.80 16.66
C ARG A 161 -3.51 7.63 16.96
N LEU A 162 -4.22 7.15 15.94
CA LEU A 162 -5.06 5.95 16.00
C LEU A 162 -4.25 4.70 15.64
N LEU A 163 -2.92 4.82 15.70
CA LEU A 163 -2.05 3.67 15.91
C LEU A 163 -1.60 3.71 17.37
N PRO A 164 -2.36 3.06 18.25
CA PRO A 164 -1.77 2.39 19.39
C PRO A 164 -2.00 0.87 19.24
N GLU A 165 -1.38 0.11 20.14
CA GLU A 165 -1.43 -1.36 20.32
C GLU A 165 -2.85 -2.01 20.19
N ASP A 166 -3.90 -1.22 20.10
CA ASP A 166 -5.34 -1.52 20.07
C ASP A 166 -5.90 -1.98 18.71
N LEU A 167 -5.16 -1.86 17.60
CA LEU A 167 -5.62 -2.39 16.30
C LEU A 167 -5.39 -3.90 16.13
N TYR A 168 -4.49 -4.50 16.92
CA TYR A 168 -4.20 -5.95 16.88
C TYR A 168 -3.86 -6.53 18.27
N PRO A 169 -4.79 -6.52 19.25
CA PRO A 169 -4.51 -7.01 20.60
C PRO A 169 -4.27 -8.53 20.69
N LYS A 170 -4.47 -9.30 19.60
CA LYS A 170 -4.43 -10.78 19.60
C LYS A 170 -3.07 -11.39 19.21
N TRP A 171 -2.03 -10.59 19.03
CA TRP A 171 -0.70 -11.08 18.65
C TRP A 171 0.36 -10.87 19.75
N SER A 172 -0.06 -10.44 20.94
CA SER A 172 0.77 -10.28 22.13
C SER A 172 0.20 -11.10 23.30
N GLU A 173 0.21 -12.44 23.20
CA GLU A 173 0.03 -13.29 24.37
C GLU A 173 1.32 -14.08 24.66
N GLY A 174 1.95 -13.72 25.78
CA GLY A 174 3.15 -14.37 26.28
C GLY A 174 3.82 -13.61 27.43
N GLY A 175 3.04 -13.10 28.39
CA GLY A 175 3.59 -12.41 29.56
C GLY A 175 2.55 -12.20 30.64
N ASN A 176 2.38 -13.20 31.51
CA ASN A 176 1.59 -13.10 32.74
C ASN A 176 2.21 -12.04 33.67
N VAL A 177 1.41 -11.05 34.07
CA VAL A 177 1.64 -10.32 35.33
C VAL A 177 0.29 -10.16 36.03
N GLU A 178 0.13 -10.90 37.13
CA GLU A 178 -0.96 -10.73 38.10
C GLU A 178 -0.86 -9.34 38.73
N GLU A 179 -1.92 -8.55 38.58
CA GLU A 179 -2.07 -7.28 39.30
C GLU A 179 -3.04 -7.50 40.48
N ASN A 180 -2.46 -7.64 41.67
CA ASN A 180 -3.19 -7.58 42.94
C ASN A 180 -3.78 -6.18 43.14
N LYS A 181 -5.07 -6.11 43.47
CA LYS A 181 -5.72 -4.87 43.91
C LYS A 181 -6.13 -5.02 45.39
N PRO A 182 -5.99 -3.96 46.21
CA PRO A 182 -6.43 -3.97 47.61
C PRO A 182 -7.95 -4.09 47.75
#